data_AF-A0A177PA05-F1
#
_entry.id   AF-A0A177PA05-F1
#
_cell.length_a   1.000
_cell.length_b   1.000
_cell.length_c   1.000
_cell.angle_alpha   90.00
_cell.angle_beta   90.00
_cell.angle_gamma   90.00
#
_symmetry.space_group_name_H-M   'P 1'
#
loop_
_entity.id
_entity.type
_entity.pdbx_description
1 polymer ?
#
loop_
_entity_poly.entity_id
_entity_poly.type
_entity_poly.pdbx_seq_one_letter_code
_entity_poly.pdbx_strand_id
1 'polypeptide(L)'
;GGIVKEGSHSIEHGAGVRVVSGDKTGFAYSDRIELPILLEAANNVKAIVRQGQNTRHRIDTAATWPSLYQPMNPLKSLDDQAKIDLLKRVDSETRKLDSRIEEVMVSLVAAYDTVLIADQDGGLVADVRPLVRMNVSVIMVEDGRREQGSMGGGGRSDYSYFLEGDRAFDYGREAVRQAQVNLQAGEAPAGNMTVVLGAGWPGILLHEAIGHGLEGDFNRKGTSAFSGRVGERVASDLCTVVDDGTLPGRRGSLSIDDEGTPTENTVLIENGILRGYMQDRLNAHLMGVKPTGNGRRESYAHLPMPRMTNTYMLPGQSDPEEIIRSVSKGLYARNFGGGQVDITSGKFVFSASEAYLIENGKITRPVKGATLIGNGPDVLTKVSMVGNDMQLDSGVGTCGKDGQSVPVGVGQPTLKIDGLTVGGTGV
;
A
#
# COMPACT_ATOMS: atom_id res chain seq x y z
N GLY A 1 24.42 -11.61 -21.19
CA GLY A 1 23.41 -10.65 -20.74
C GLY A 1 22.04 -11.22 -21.03
N GLY A 2 21.04 -10.86 -20.23
CA GLY A 2 19.66 -11.26 -20.42
C GLY A 2 19.07 -10.77 -21.74
N ILE A 3 17.92 -11.34 -22.11
CA ILE A 3 17.11 -10.92 -23.26
C ILE A 3 15.87 -10.18 -22.76
N VAL A 4 15.35 -9.25 -23.55
CA VAL A 4 14.01 -8.70 -23.32
C VAL A 4 13.01 -9.77 -23.76
N LYS A 5 12.32 -10.39 -22.79
CA LYS A 5 11.38 -11.48 -23.06
C LYS A 5 10.01 -11.00 -23.51
N GLU A 6 9.54 -9.88 -22.98
CA GLU A 6 8.18 -9.40 -23.16
C GLU A 6 8.15 -7.85 -23.11
N GLY A 7 7.22 -7.28 -23.86
CA GLY A 7 6.80 -5.88 -23.75
C GLY A 7 5.32 -5.79 -24.10
N SER A 8 4.56 -5.03 -23.32
CA SER A 8 3.12 -4.86 -23.50
C SER A 8 2.74 -3.39 -23.44
N HIS A 9 1.65 -3.05 -24.13
CA HIS A 9 1.04 -1.73 -24.10
C HIS A 9 -0.48 -1.92 -24.14
N SER A 10 -1.16 -1.39 -23.12
CA SER A 10 -2.61 -1.39 -23.01
C SER A 10 -3.13 0.04 -22.95
N ILE A 11 -4.30 0.26 -23.55
CA ILE A 11 -5.03 1.52 -23.47
C ILE A 11 -6.44 1.16 -23.01
N GLU A 12 -6.85 1.79 -21.92
CA GLU A 12 -8.22 1.71 -21.41
C GLU A 12 -8.79 3.11 -21.33
N HIS A 13 -10.07 3.23 -21.70
CA HIS A 13 -10.84 4.45 -21.53
C HIS A 13 -12.30 4.07 -21.30
N GLY A 14 -13.05 4.98 -20.70
CA GLY A 14 -14.46 4.76 -20.41
C GLY A 14 -14.97 5.72 -19.36
N ALA A 15 -16.22 5.50 -18.96
CA ALA A 15 -16.91 6.31 -17.98
C ALA A 15 -17.85 5.44 -17.14
N GLY A 16 -17.94 5.77 -15.86
CA GLY A 16 -18.87 5.16 -14.92
C GLY A 16 -19.87 6.19 -14.41
N VAL A 17 -21.15 5.82 -14.38
CA VAL A 17 -22.24 6.64 -13.84
C VAL A 17 -22.80 5.96 -12.60
N ARG A 18 -22.85 6.71 -11.50
CA ARG A 18 -23.33 6.22 -10.21
C ARG A 18 -24.49 7.07 -9.71
N VAL A 19 -25.54 6.43 -9.22
CA VAL A 19 -26.65 7.07 -8.51
C VAL A 19 -26.73 6.50 -7.11
N VAL A 20 -26.78 7.37 -6.10
CA VAL A 20 -26.79 6.98 -4.69
C VAL A 20 -28.06 7.47 -4.02
N SER A 21 -28.70 6.60 -3.23
CA SER A 21 -29.87 6.95 -2.42
C SER A 21 -29.85 6.18 -1.11
N GLY A 22 -29.52 6.86 -0.02
CA GLY A 22 -29.28 6.20 1.27
C GLY A 22 -28.11 5.23 1.17
N ASP A 23 -28.34 3.96 1.49
CA ASP A 23 -27.35 2.88 1.43
C ASP A 23 -27.30 2.15 0.08
N LYS A 24 -28.12 2.55 -0.88
CA LYS A 24 -28.22 1.91 -2.20
C LYS A 24 -27.43 2.66 -3.24
N THR A 25 -26.76 1.88 -4.09
CA THR A 25 -25.98 2.39 -5.21
C THR A 25 -26.40 1.71 -6.50
N GLY A 26 -26.79 2.52 -7.49
CA GLY A 26 -26.91 2.13 -8.88
C GLY A 26 -25.65 2.47 -9.64
N PHE A 27 -25.18 1.54 -10.47
CA PHE A 27 -23.95 1.72 -11.22
C PHE A 27 -24.06 1.11 -12.61
N ALA A 28 -23.60 1.87 -13.60
CA ALA A 28 -23.43 1.44 -14.98
C ALA A 28 -22.18 2.10 -15.51
N TYR A 29 -21.51 1.44 -16.44
CA TYR A 29 -20.29 1.95 -17.06
C TYR A 29 -20.27 1.60 -18.55
N SER A 30 -19.42 2.30 -19.28
CA SER A 30 -19.11 2.02 -20.68
C SER A 30 -17.65 2.30 -20.96
N ASP A 31 -17.07 1.52 -21.86
CA ASP A 31 -15.77 1.76 -22.49
C ASP A 31 -15.81 2.89 -23.54
N ARG A 32 -16.98 3.46 -23.81
CA ARG A 32 -17.18 4.60 -24.72
C ARG A 32 -17.53 5.86 -23.96
N ILE A 33 -16.80 6.94 -24.24
CA ILE A 33 -17.04 8.27 -23.68
C ILE A 33 -17.87 9.08 -24.66
N GLU A 34 -19.17 8.79 -24.74
CA GLU A 34 -20.10 9.44 -25.65
C GLU A 34 -21.39 9.84 -24.94
N LEU A 35 -21.82 11.09 -25.13
CA LEU A 35 -22.96 11.66 -24.41
C LEU A 35 -24.24 10.79 -24.47
N PRO A 36 -24.67 10.24 -25.64
CA PRO A 36 -25.86 9.40 -25.69
C PRO A 36 -25.76 8.16 -24.78
N ILE A 37 -24.59 7.52 -24.73
CA ILE A 37 -24.34 6.32 -23.92
C ILE A 37 -24.32 6.67 -22.43
N LEU A 38 -23.71 7.80 -22.06
CA LEU A 38 -23.70 8.27 -20.67
C LEU A 38 -25.10 8.61 -20.18
N LEU A 39 -25.93 9.23 -21.04
CA LEU A 39 -27.33 9.52 -20.73
C LEU A 39 -28.16 8.25 -20.59
N GLU A 40 -27.93 7.24 -21.43
CA GLU A 40 -28.57 5.93 -21.30
C GLU A 40 -28.17 5.24 -20.00
N ALA A 41 -26.87 5.20 -19.70
CA ALA A 41 -26.35 4.66 -18.44
C ALA A 41 -26.98 5.36 -17.23
N ALA A 42 -27.05 6.69 -17.25
CA ALA A 42 -27.69 7.51 -16.21
C ALA A 42 -29.18 7.18 -16.05
N ASN A 43 -29.92 7.03 -17.15
CA ASN A 43 -31.34 6.66 -17.12
C ASN A 43 -31.55 5.24 -16.55
N ASN A 44 -30.69 4.29 -16.90
CA ASN A 44 -30.77 2.91 -16.41
C ASN A 44 -30.54 2.84 -14.90
N VAL A 45 -29.54 3.56 -14.37
CA VAL A 45 -29.24 3.52 -12.92
C VAL A 45 -30.21 4.37 -12.09
N LYS A 46 -30.89 5.35 -12.70
CA LYS A 46 -31.89 6.19 -12.03
C LYS A 46 -33.07 5.37 -11.47
N ALA A 47 -33.38 4.22 -12.06
CA ALA A 47 -34.46 3.33 -11.62
C ALA A 47 -34.33 2.85 -10.15
N ILE A 48 -33.13 2.91 -9.56
CA ILE A 48 -32.89 2.59 -8.15
C ILE A 48 -33.52 3.60 -7.19
N VAL A 49 -33.83 4.81 -7.67
CA VAL A 49 -34.44 5.88 -6.90
C VAL A 49 -35.92 6.02 -7.29
N ARG A 50 -36.84 5.75 -6.34
CA ARG A 50 -38.30 5.83 -6.57
C ARG A 50 -38.87 7.26 -6.53
N GLN A 51 -38.15 8.19 -5.91
CA GLN A 51 -38.52 9.62 -5.81
C GLN A 51 -37.25 10.45 -5.98
N GLY A 52 -37.23 11.37 -6.93
CA GLY A 52 -36.10 12.26 -7.18
C GLY A 52 -36.55 13.70 -7.36
N GLN A 53 -35.68 14.65 -7.05
CA GLN A 53 -35.88 16.06 -7.35
C GLN A 53 -35.18 16.40 -8.67
N ASN A 54 -35.82 17.22 -9.49
CA ASN A 54 -35.18 17.80 -10.66
C ASN A 54 -34.51 19.12 -10.23
N THR A 55 -33.20 19.08 -10.00
CA THR A 55 -32.42 20.26 -9.64
C THR A 55 -31.44 20.58 -10.76
N ARG A 56 -31.24 21.87 -11.04
CA ARG A 56 -30.20 22.36 -11.96
C ARG A 56 -29.10 23.00 -11.14
N HIS A 57 -27.88 22.51 -11.32
CA HIS A 57 -26.69 23.07 -10.68
C HIS A 57 -25.83 23.78 -11.72
N ARG A 58 -25.19 24.87 -11.31
CA ARG A 58 -24.11 25.47 -12.09
C ARG A 58 -22.88 24.60 -11.92
N ILE A 59 -22.18 24.30 -13.02
CA ILE A 59 -20.87 23.66 -12.93
C ILE A 59 -19.88 24.67 -12.33
N ASP A 60 -19.25 24.28 -11.23
CA ASP A 60 -18.19 25.02 -10.58
C ASP A 60 -16.84 24.36 -10.87
N THR A 61 -15.96 25.11 -11.51
CA THR A 61 -14.59 24.71 -11.86
C THR A 61 -13.55 25.45 -11.03
N ALA A 62 -13.97 26.22 -10.01
CA ALA A 62 -13.09 27.13 -9.28
C ALA A 62 -12.24 26.46 -8.18
N ALA A 63 -12.52 25.20 -7.84
CA ALA A 63 -11.76 24.50 -6.81
C ALA A 63 -10.32 24.22 -7.29
N THR A 64 -9.34 24.71 -6.53
CA THR A 64 -7.92 24.40 -6.71
C THR A 64 -7.43 23.58 -5.54
N TRP A 65 -6.71 22.50 -5.80
CA TRP A 65 -6.07 21.65 -4.78
C TRP A 65 -4.56 21.56 -5.04
N PRO A 66 -3.76 21.22 -4.00
CA PRO A 66 -2.33 20.99 -4.19
C PRO A 66 -2.08 19.89 -5.22
N SER A 67 -1.22 20.18 -6.20
CA SER A 67 -0.71 19.15 -7.13
C SER A 67 0.38 18.37 -6.41
N LEU A 68 0.17 17.07 -6.21
CA LEU A 68 1.11 16.19 -5.51
C LEU A 68 2.16 15.55 -6.44
N TYR A 69 2.00 15.70 -7.75
CA TYR A 69 2.85 15.12 -8.78
C TYR A 69 2.67 15.88 -10.10
N GLN A 70 3.71 15.87 -10.94
CA GLN A 70 3.68 16.56 -12.22
C GLN A 70 2.71 15.88 -13.19
N PRO A 71 1.86 16.63 -13.93
CA PRO A 71 0.89 16.08 -14.87
C PRO A 71 1.57 15.69 -16.20
N MET A 72 2.55 14.81 -16.13
CA MET A 72 3.38 14.41 -17.27
C MET A 72 3.11 12.97 -17.69
N ASN A 73 3.31 12.66 -18.97
CA ASN A 73 3.17 11.30 -19.49
C ASN A 73 4.48 10.52 -19.33
N PRO A 74 4.60 9.58 -18.36
CA PRO A 74 5.84 8.87 -18.10
C PRO A 74 6.21 7.90 -19.22
N LEU A 75 5.26 7.40 -20.02
CA LEU A 75 5.54 6.43 -21.10
C LEU A 75 6.49 7.00 -22.17
N LYS A 76 6.50 8.32 -22.31
CA LYS A 76 7.32 9.07 -23.28
C LYS A 76 8.59 9.68 -22.68
N SER A 77 8.84 9.51 -21.38
CA SER A 77 10.00 10.11 -20.70
C SER A 77 11.34 9.47 -21.08
N LEU A 78 11.30 8.21 -21.53
CA LEU A 78 12.42 7.52 -22.17
C LEU A 78 11.93 6.92 -23.48
N ASP A 79 12.82 6.86 -24.47
CA ASP A 79 12.58 6.05 -25.67
C ASP A 79 12.73 4.55 -25.37
N ASP A 80 12.23 3.72 -26.29
CA ASP A 80 12.20 2.27 -26.06
C ASP A 80 13.60 1.65 -25.99
N GLN A 81 14.57 2.20 -26.70
CA GLN A 81 15.95 1.72 -26.66
C GLN A 81 16.59 2.03 -25.28
N ALA A 82 16.39 3.22 -24.75
CA ALA A 82 16.85 3.62 -23.43
C ALA A 82 16.20 2.78 -22.31
N LYS A 83 14.92 2.44 -22.44
CA LYS A 83 14.24 1.50 -21.50
C LYS A 83 14.92 0.13 -21.54
N ILE A 84 15.16 -0.41 -22.74
CA ILE A 84 15.82 -1.71 -22.94
C ILE A 84 17.25 -1.69 -22.40
N ASP A 85 18.00 -0.62 -22.66
CA ASP A 85 19.38 -0.49 -22.21
C ASP A 85 19.47 -0.39 -20.69
N LEU A 86 18.52 0.32 -20.04
CA LEU A 86 18.41 0.34 -18.59
C LEU A 86 18.19 -1.06 -18.02
N LEU A 87 17.20 -1.81 -18.55
CA LEU A 87 16.92 -3.19 -18.12
C LEU A 87 18.15 -4.10 -18.28
N LYS A 88 18.83 -4.05 -19.44
CA LYS A 88 20.03 -4.83 -19.72
C LYS A 88 21.19 -4.46 -18.80
N ARG A 89 21.36 -3.18 -18.50
CA ARG A 89 22.42 -2.70 -17.61
C ARG A 89 22.16 -3.17 -16.18
N VAL A 90 20.92 -3.09 -15.68
CA VAL A 90 20.57 -3.62 -14.35
C VAL A 90 20.79 -5.13 -14.27
N ASP A 91 20.35 -5.92 -15.26
CA ASP A 91 20.63 -7.37 -15.34
C ASP A 91 22.13 -7.66 -15.31
N SER A 92 22.90 -6.99 -16.16
CA SER A 92 24.33 -7.25 -16.29
C SER A 92 25.11 -6.87 -15.04
N GLU A 93 24.78 -5.76 -14.37
CA GLU A 93 25.46 -5.36 -13.13
C GLU A 93 25.04 -6.27 -11.96
N THR A 94 23.76 -6.64 -11.87
CA THR A 94 23.27 -7.54 -10.81
C THR A 94 23.96 -8.91 -10.87
N ARG A 95 24.13 -9.48 -12.07
CA ARG A 95 24.81 -10.78 -12.27
C ARG A 95 26.28 -10.78 -11.87
N LYS A 96 26.95 -9.62 -11.85
CA LYS A 96 28.36 -9.50 -11.44
C LYS A 96 28.55 -9.56 -9.92
N LEU A 97 27.47 -9.39 -9.16
CA LEU A 97 27.54 -9.30 -7.70
C LEU A 97 27.85 -10.63 -7.02
N ASP A 98 27.44 -11.76 -7.62
CA ASP A 98 27.66 -13.09 -7.04
C ASP A 98 27.58 -14.18 -8.13
N SER A 99 28.55 -15.11 -8.14
CA SER A 99 28.61 -16.20 -9.13
C SER A 99 27.50 -17.25 -8.96
N ARG A 100 26.81 -17.27 -7.82
CA ARG A 100 25.72 -18.20 -7.52
C ARG A 100 24.38 -17.76 -8.11
N ILE A 101 24.32 -16.58 -8.74
CA ILE A 101 23.12 -16.07 -9.41
C ILE A 101 22.85 -16.89 -10.67
N GLU A 102 21.70 -17.57 -10.70
CA GLU A 102 21.23 -18.32 -11.87
C GLU A 102 20.36 -17.41 -12.75
N GLU A 103 19.37 -16.76 -12.15
CA GLU A 103 18.40 -15.93 -12.85
C GLU A 103 18.34 -14.50 -12.28
N VAL A 104 18.18 -13.54 -13.18
CA VAL A 104 17.82 -12.15 -12.88
C VAL A 104 16.65 -11.78 -13.77
N MET A 105 15.60 -11.25 -13.14
CA MET A 105 14.39 -10.75 -13.81
C MET A 105 14.22 -9.29 -13.43
N VAL A 106 14.23 -8.41 -14.44
CA VAL A 106 14.00 -6.97 -14.27
C VAL A 106 12.75 -6.58 -15.03
N SER A 107 11.82 -5.90 -14.37
CA SER A 107 10.64 -5.33 -15.00
C SER A 107 10.57 -3.82 -14.80
N LEU A 108 10.03 -3.12 -15.79
CA LEU A 108 9.82 -1.69 -15.79
C LEU A 108 8.39 -1.41 -16.29
N VAL A 109 7.59 -0.72 -15.47
CA VAL A 109 6.18 -0.46 -15.71
C VAL A 109 5.92 1.05 -15.59
N ALA A 110 5.06 1.59 -16.45
CA ALA A 110 4.47 2.91 -16.27
C ALA A 110 2.98 2.89 -16.56
N ALA A 111 2.23 3.75 -15.88
CA ALA A 111 0.84 4.08 -16.14
C ALA A 111 0.67 5.60 -16.23
N TYR A 112 -0.32 6.03 -17.00
CA TYR A 112 -0.68 7.42 -17.18
C TYR A 112 -2.20 7.56 -17.26
N ASP A 113 -2.80 7.92 -16.14
CA ASP A 113 -4.26 8.01 -16.04
C ASP A 113 -4.70 9.47 -16.06
N THR A 114 -5.74 9.77 -16.83
CA THR A 114 -6.42 11.07 -16.79
C THR A 114 -7.85 10.84 -16.34
N VAL A 115 -8.25 11.47 -15.23
CA VAL A 115 -9.60 11.30 -14.67
C VAL A 115 -10.33 12.64 -14.63
N LEU A 116 -11.64 12.59 -14.85
CA LEU A 116 -12.56 13.71 -14.72
C LEU A 116 -13.78 13.21 -13.94
N ILE A 117 -14.15 13.92 -12.88
CA ILE A 117 -15.24 13.58 -11.99
C ILE A 117 -16.21 14.75 -11.98
N ALA A 118 -17.47 14.47 -12.29
CA ALA A 118 -18.57 15.41 -12.20
C ALA A 118 -19.59 14.89 -11.18
N ASP A 119 -20.03 15.76 -10.26
CA ASP A 119 -21.03 15.40 -9.26
C ASP A 119 -22.34 16.17 -9.42
N GLN A 120 -23.34 15.75 -8.65
CA GLN A 120 -24.69 16.32 -8.66
C GLN A 120 -24.75 17.73 -8.04
N ASP A 121 -23.76 18.11 -7.23
CA ASP A 121 -23.73 19.39 -6.52
C ASP A 121 -23.12 20.50 -7.40
N GLY A 122 -22.62 20.13 -8.59
CA GLY A 122 -22.00 21.03 -9.56
C GLY A 122 -20.48 20.94 -9.60
N GLY A 123 -19.86 20.07 -8.79
CA GLY A 123 -18.43 19.86 -8.80
C GLY A 123 -17.94 19.26 -10.12
N LEU A 124 -16.86 19.81 -10.66
CA LEU A 124 -16.14 19.25 -11.80
C LEU A 124 -14.63 19.33 -11.54
N VAL A 125 -14.02 18.17 -11.34
CA VAL A 125 -12.60 18.07 -10.93
C VAL A 125 -11.86 17.03 -11.75
N ALA A 126 -10.55 17.24 -11.94
CA ALA A 126 -9.71 16.39 -12.79
C ALA A 126 -8.37 16.10 -12.14
N ASP A 127 -7.75 14.99 -12.54
CA ASP A 127 -6.42 14.62 -12.08
C ASP A 127 -5.65 13.91 -13.19
N VAL A 128 -4.33 14.10 -13.19
CA VAL A 128 -3.40 13.51 -14.18
C VAL A 128 -2.33 12.76 -13.42
N ARG A 129 -2.40 11.43 -13.49
CA ARG A 129 -1.76 10.53 -12.53
C ARG A 129 -0.67 9.71 -13.20
N PRO A 130 0.59 10.16 -13.20
CA PRO A 130 1.71 9.32 -13.58
C PRO A 130 1.95 8.27 -12.49
N LEU A 131 2.44 7.10 -12.89
CA LEU A 131 2.95 6.10 -11.97
C LEU A 131 4.01 5.27 -12.68
N VAL A 132 5.18 5.11 -12.07
CA VAL A 132 6.22 4.20 -12.55
C VAL A 132 6.61 3.19 -11.48
N ARG A 133 7.07 2.01 -11.89
CA ARG A 133 7.61 0.99 -11.01
C ARG A 133 8.70 0.18 -11.70
N MET A 134 9.78 -0.10 -10.98
CA MET A 134 10.79 -1.10 -11.36
C MET A 134 10.81 -2.21 -10.31
N ASN A 135 11.01 -3.44 -10.74
CA ASN A 135 11.25 -4.57 -9.85
C ASN A 135 12.43 -5.40 -10.36
N VAL A 136 13.31 -5.80 -9.46
CA VAL A 136 14.41 -6.73 -9.70
C VAL A 136 14.19 -7.96 -8.82
N SER A 137 14.13 -9.14 -9.43
CA SER A 137 14.09 -10.43 -8.72
C SER A 137 15.29 -11.27 -9.14
N VAL A 138 15.91 -11.93 -8.16
CA VAL A 138 17.09 -12.76 -8.33
C VAL A 138 16.82 -14.15 -7.79
N ILE A 139 17.26 -15.18 -8.52
CA ILE A 139 17.31 -16.56 -8.04
C ILE A 139 18.78 -16.97 -7.93
N MET A 140 19.17 -17.46 -6.75
CA MET A 140 20.51 -17.96 -6.47
C MET A 140 20.48 -19.45 -6.16
N VAL A 141 21.54 -20.15 -6.54
CA VAL A 141 21.70 -21.59 -6.33
C VAL A 141 23.04 -21.91 -5.69
N GLU A 142 23.01 -22.70 -4.61
CA GLU A 142 24.20 -23.20 -3.92
C GLU A 142 23.91 -24.60 -3.38
N ASP A 143 24.78 -25.56 -3.66
CA ASP A 143 24.67 -26.96 -3.20
C ASP A 143 23.28 -27.60 -3.41
N GLY A 144 22.66 -27.32 -4.57
CA GLY A 144 21.35 -27.83 -4.94
C GLY A 144 20.16 -27.12 -4.26
N ARG A 145 20.41 -26.13 -3.39
CA ARG A 145 19.38 -25.25 -2.83
C ARG A 145 19.16 -24.06 -3.74
N ARG A 146 17.89 -23.68 -3.94
CA ARG A 146 17.49 -22.49 -4.69
C ARG A 146 16.73 -21.56 -3.77
N GLU A 147 17.14 -20.30 -3.73
CA GLU A 147 16.46 -19.26 -2.98
C GLU A 147 16.36 -17.98 -3.81
N GLN A 148 15.42 -17.12 -3.44
CA GLN A 148 15.13 -15.89 -4.16
C GLN A 148 15.22 -14.66 -3.27
N GLY A 149 15.46 -13.52 -3.92
CA GLY A 149 15.37 -12.20 -3.32
C GLY A 149 14.80 -11.22 -4.33
N SER A 150 14.09 -10.20 -3.86
CA SER A 150 13.53 -9.18 -4.72
C SER A 150 13.55 -7.81 -4.05
N MET A 151 13.71 -6.80 -4.88
CA MET A 151 13.59 -5.40 -4.47
C MET A 151 13.05 -4.60 -5.64
N GLY A 152 12.31 -3.56 -5.33
CA GLY A 152 11.78 -2.66 -6.33
C GLY A 152 11.30 -1.39 -5.70
N GLY A 153 10.71 -0.54 -6.52
CA GLY A 153 10.16 0.71 -6.07
C GLY A 153 9.65 1.55 -7.22
N GLY A 154 9.22 2.75 -6.88
CA GLY A 154 8.64 3.68 -7.82
C GLY A 154 7.76 4.69 -7.12
N GLY A 155 6.91 5.34 -7.89
CA GLY A 155 6.10 6.44 -7.39
C GLY A 155 5.45 7.19 -8.53
N ARG A 156 4.81 8.30 -8.18
CA ARG A 156 4.13 9.18 -9.13
C ARG A 156 5.13 10.14 -9.76
N SER A 157 5.91 9.57 -10.67
CA SER A 157 6.98 10.23 -11.42
C SER A 157 7.08 9.60 -12.81
N ASP A 158 8.18 9.85 -13.50
CA ASP A 158 8.55 9.24 -14.76
C ASP A 158 9.76 8.30 -14.63
N TYR A 159 10.25 7.78 -15.75
CA TYR A 159 11.36 6.82 -15.72
C TYR A 159 12.70 7.44 -15.31
N SER A 160 12.86 8.77 -15.30
CA SER A 160 14.09 9.41 -14.81
C SER A 160 14.31 9.10 -13.34
N TYR A 161 13.24 8.80 -12.59
CA TYR A 161 13.29 8.29 -11.23
C TYR A 161 14.29 7.12 -11.09
N PHE A 162 14.39 6.21 -12.07
CA PHE A 162 15.32 5.08 -11.96
C PHE A 162 16.75 5.41 -12.40
N LEU A 163 16.96 6.56 -13.03
CA LEU A 163 18.27 7.04 -13.49
C LEU A 163 18.94 7.96 -12.47
N GLU A 164 18.23 8.37 -11.41
CA GLU A 164 18.78 9.19 -10.34
C GLU A 164 19.80 8.41 -9.51
N GLY A 165 21.06 8.85 -9.60
CA GLY A 165 22.18 8.19 -8.94
C GLY A 165 22.27 6.72 -9.33
N ASP A 166 22.29 5.86 -8.32
CA ASP A 166 22.49 4.42 -8.46
C ASP A 166 21.21 3.62 -8.18
N ARG A 167 20.04 4.29 -8.12
CA ARG A 167 18.78 3.75 -7.58
C ARG A 167 18.36 2.41 -8.21
N ALA A 168 18.40 2.29 -9.53
CA ALA A 168 18.06 1.03 -10.20
C ALA A 168 19.04 -0.12 -9.86
N PHE A 169 20.32 0.20 -9.67
CA PHE A 169 21.34 -0.77 -9.29
C PHE A 169 21.25 -1.16 -7.82
N ASP A 170 20.82 -0.23 -6.94
CA ASP A 170 20.53 -0.54 -5.54
C ASP A 170 19.44 -1.59 -5.38
N TYR A 171 18.43 -1.60 -6.26
CA TYR A 171 17.44 -2.68 -6.27
C TYR A 171 18.08 -4.04 -6.61
N GLY A 172 19.01 -4.08 -7.57
CA GLY A 172 19.77 -5.31 -7.86
C GLY A 172 20.63 -5.76 -6.68
N ARG A 173 21.35 -4.83 -6.04
CA ARG A 173 22.17 -5.11 -4.85
C ARG A 173 21.35 -5.66 -3.70
N GLU A 174 20.21 -5.05 -3.41
CA GLU A 174 19.36 -5.47 -2.31
C GLU A 174 18.66 -6.81 -2.59
N ALA A 175 18.23 -7.06 -3.83
CA ALA A 175 17.67 -8.34 -4.24
C ALA A 175 18.70 -9.49 -4.09
N VAL A 176 19.97 -9.25 -4.48
CA VAL A 176 21.06 -10.22 -4.28
C VAL A 176 21.33 -10.43 -2.79
N ARG A 177 21.42 -9.35 -2.00
CA ARG A 177 21.66 -9.42 -0.56
C ARG A 177 20.56 -10.25 0.13
N GLN A 178 19.30 -10.04 -0.22
CA GLN A 178 18.18 -10.82 0.32
C GLN A 178 18.28 -12.30 -0.08
N ALA A 179 18.57 -12.60 -1.35
CA ALA A 179 18.75 -13.98 -1.82
C ALA A 179 19.90 -14.70 -1.10
N GLN A 180 21.03 -14.00 -0.85
CA GLN A 180 22.15 -14.53 -0.07
C GLN A 180 21.75 -14.85 1.37
N VAL A 181 20.97 -13.99 2.01
CA VAL A 181 20.44 -14.23 3.36
C VAL A 181 19.52 -15.46 3.38
N ASN A 182 18.63 -15.58 2.40
CA ASN A 182 17.70 -16.69 2.30
C ASN A 182 18.41 -18.03 2.07
N LEU A 183 19.49 -18.06 1.26
CA LEU A 183 20.34 -19.27 1.10
C LEU A 183 20.93 -19.77 2.42
N GLN A 184 21.28 -18.87 3.33
CA GLN A 184 21.89 -19.17 4.63
C GLN A 184 20.87 -19.42 5.74
N ALA A 185 19.58 -19.18 5.48
CA ALA A 185 18.54 -19.15 6.49
C ALA A 185 18.28 -20.54 7.10
N GLY A 186 18.41 -20.63 8.42
CA GLY A 186 18.04 -21.81 9.20
C GLY A 186 16.55 -21.88 9.50
N GLU A 187 16.10 -22.87 10.26
CA GLU A 187 14.70 -22.94 10.68
C GLU A 187 14.33 -21.78 11.61
N ALA A 188 13.13 -21.22 11.39
CA ALA A 188 12.52 -20.21 12.24
C ALA A 188 11.89 -20.85 13.48
N PRO A 189 11.94 -20.17 14.65
CA PRO A 189 11.32 -20.66 15.87
C PRO A 189 9.79 -20.64 15.78
N ALA A 190 9.14 -21.56 16.50
CA ALA A 190 7.69 -21.61 16.60
C ALA A 190 7.16 -21.03 17.93
N GLY A 191 6.00 -20.39 17.89
CA GLY A 191 5.25 -19.99 19.08
C GLY A 191 5.22 -18.49 19.34
N ASN A 192 4.69 -18.10 20.50
CA ASN A 192 4.55 -16.71 20.89
C ASN A 192 5.87 -16.17 21.45
N MET A 193 6.39 -15.09 20.87
CA MET A 193 7.63 -14.46 21.31
C MET A 193 7.64 -12.95 21.04
N THR A 194 8.67 -12.27 21.52
CA THR A 194 8.93 -10.88 21.18
C THR A 194 9.42 -10.77 19.74
N VAL A 195 8.81 -9.86 18.98
CA VAL A 195 9.16 -9.59 17.58
C VAL A 195 9.50 -8.12 17.42
N VAL A 196 10.66 -7.83 16.86
CA VAL A 196 11.05 -6.50 16.39
C VAL A 196 10.82 -6.44 14.89
N LEU A 197 10.07 -5.45 14.44
CA LEU A 197 9.83 -5.20 13.03
C LEU A 197 10.74 -4.04 12.59
N GLY A 198 11.37 -4.18 11.42
CA GLY A 198 12.14 -3.08 10.82
C GLY A 198 11.27 -1.90 10.38
N ALA A 199 11.91 -0.82 9.95
CA ALA A 199 11.24 0.34 9.36
C ALA A 199 10.83 0.09 7.89
N GLY A 200 9.88 0.88 7.37
CA GLY A 200 9.47 0.84 5.96
C GLY A 200 8.36 -0.18 5.66
N TRP A 201 8.61 -1.09 4.72
CA TRP A 201 7.65 -2.11 4.26
C TRP A 201 7.03 -2.99 5.36
N PRO A 202 7.72 -3.32 6.49
CA PRO A 202 7.09 -3.94 7.65
C PRO A 202 5.86 -3.21 8.20
N GLY A 203 5.62 -1.96 7.80
CA GLY A 203 4.36 -1.23 7.99
C GLY A 203 3.13 -1.93 7.40
N ILE A 204 3.31 -3.00 6.62
CA ILE A 204 2.23 -3.94 6.26
C ILE A 204 1.49 -4.46 7.50
N LEU A 205 2.14 -4.53 8.67
CA LEU A 205 1.45 -4.76 9.95
C LEU A 205 0.29 -3.79 10.10
N LEU A 206 0.50 -2.49 9.90
CA LEU A 206 -0.53 -1.47 10.09
C LEU A 206 -1.62 -1.61 9.03
N HIS A 207 -1.24 -1.89 7.78
CA HIS A 207 -2.17 -2.10 6.69
C HIS A 207 -3.20 -3.19 7.01
N GLU A 208 -2.73 -4.36 7.46
CA GLU A 208 -3.56 -5.51 7.76
C GLU A 208 -4.23 -5.40 9.13
N ALA A 209 -3.47 -5.06 10.18
CA ALA A 209 -3.95 -5.09 11.56
C ALA A 209 -4.98 -4.00 11.86
N ILE A 210 -4.88 -2.83 11.22
CA ILE A 210 -5.77 -1.70 11.49
C ILE A 210 -6.33 -1.07 10.22
N GLY A 211 -5.54 -0.93 9.15
CA GLY A 211 -5.88 -0.15 7.96
C GLY A 211 -7.25 -0.53 7.39
N HIS A 212 -7.40 -1.77 6.92
CA HIS A 212 -8.69 -2.27 6.46
C HIS A 212 -9.79 -2.24 7.52
N GLY A 213 -9.45 -2.55 8.78
CA GLY A 213 -10.39 -2.48 9.90
C GLY A 213 -10.94 -1.06 10.16
N LEU A 214 -10.26 -0.02 9.70
CA LEU A 214 -10.63 1.38 9.85
C LEU A 214 -11.17 2.02 8.55
N GLU A 215 -11.46 1.20 7.52
CA GLU A 215 -12.25 1.64 6.37
C GLU A 215 -13.73 1.78 6.77
N GLY A 216 -14.33 2.92 6.44
CA GLY A 216 -15.62 3.37 6.99
C GLY A 216 -16.81 2.51 6.58
N ASP A 217 -16.73 1.78 5.47
CA ASP A 217 -17.79 0.90 4.99
C ASP A 217 -18.02 -0.32 5.91
N PHE A 218 -16.95 -0.90 6.44
CA PHE A 218 -17.06 -1.99 7.42
C PHE A 218 -17.57 -1.49 8.78
N ASN A 219 -17.11 -0.31 9.22
CA ASN A 219 -17.51 0.28 10.50
C ASN A 219 -18.97 0.75 10.48
N ARG A 220 -19.41 1.35 9.37
CA ARG A 220 -20.81 1.72 9.14
C ARG A 220 -21.73 0.50 9.18
N LYS A 221 -21.28 -0.63 8.62
CA LYS A 221 -22.04 -1.89 8.62
C LYS A 221 -21.93 -2.67 9.95
N GLY A 222 -21.08 -2.23 10.88
CA GLY A 222 -20.86 -2.90 12.16
C GLY A 222 -20.09 -4.22 12.05
N THR A 223 -19.44 -4.50 10.91
CA THR A 223 -18.75 -5.78 10.66
C THR A 223 -17.28 -5.74 11.05
N SER A 224 -16.69 -4.55 11.21
CA SER A 224 -15.31 -4.41 11.67
C SER A 224 -15.20 -4.62 13.19
N ALA A 225 -14.12 -5.24 13.64
CA ALA A 225 -13.74 -5.32 15.04
C ALA A 225 -13.49 -3.93 15.71
N PHE A 226 -13.43 -2.86 14.92
CA PHE A 226 -13.28 -1.46 15.38
C PHE A 226 -14.59 -0.67 15.41
N SER A 227 -15.71 -1.29 15.04
CA SER A 227 -17.01 -0.61 14.96
C SER A 227 -17.45 -0.09 16.33
N GLY A 228 -17.77 1.20 16.41
CA GLY A 228 -18.26 1.84 17.65
C GLY A 228 -17.18 2.12 18.70
N ARG A 229 -15.90 1.92 18.39
CA ARG A 229 -14.78 2.08 19.34
C ARG A 229 -14.08 3.44 19.27
N VAL A 230 -14.62 4.40 18.52
CA VAL A 230 -14.03 5.75 18.43
C VAL A 230 -13.99 6.38 19.82
N GLY A 231 -12.83 6.92 20.22
CA GLY A 231 -12.57 7.41 21.57
C GLY A 231 -12.02 6.36 22.54
N GLU A 232 -12.02 5.08 22.18
CA GLU A 232 -11.41 4.01 22.98
C GLU A 232 -9.93 3.84 22.70
N ARG A 233 -9.22 3.26 23.67
CA ARG A 233 -7.84 2.80 23.48
C ARG A 233 -7.82 1.50 22.68
N VAL A 234 -7.13 1.53 21.54
CA VAL A 234 -6.97 0.40 20.62
C VAL A 234 -5.51 0.05 20.33
N ALA A 235 -4.57 0.82 20.87
CA ALA A 235 -3.13 0.60 20.77
C ALA A 235 -2.41 1.14 22.04
N SER A 236 -1.11 0.85 22.16
CA SER A 236 -0.29 1.49 23.21
C SER A 236 -0.25 3.00 23.02
N ASP A 237 0.06 3.73 24.10
CA ASP A 237 0.16 5.19 24.07
C ASP A 237 1.31 5.72 23.19
N LEU A 238 2.25 4.85 22.83
CA LEU A 238 3.33 5.14 21.89
C LEU A 238 2.85 5.20 20.42
N CYS A 239 1.68 4.65 20.11
CA CYS A 239 1.21 4.50 18.75
C CYS A 239 0.35 5.69 18.29
N THR A 240 0.84 6.41 17.29
CA THR A 240 0.02 7.31 16.46
C THR A 240 0.13 6.84 15.01
N VAL A 241 -1.01 6.52 14.40
CA VAL A 241 -1.11 6.00 13.03
C VAL A 241 -1.98 6.92 12.19
N VAL A 242 -1.51 7.20 10.99
CA VAL A 242 -2.19 8.05 10.01
C VAL A 242 -2.33 7.32 8.67
N ASP A 243 -3.33 7.73 7.90
CA ASP A 243 -3.38 7.51 6.45
C ASP A 243 -3.23 8.88 5.77
N ASP A 244 -2.14 9.08 5.04
CA ASP A 244 -1.79 10.38 4.46
C ASP A 244 -1.75 10.33 2.93
N GLY A 245 -2.78 10.89 2.30
CA GLY A 245 -2.84 10.97 0.84
C GLY A 245 -2.05 12.15 0.25
N THR A 246 -1.46 13.01 1.10
CA THR A 246 -0.89 14.31 0.71
C THR A 246 0.61 14.28 0.43
N LEU A 247 1.25 13.11 0.54
CA LEU A 247 2.70 12.98 0.37
C LEU A 247 3.13 13.15 -1.11
N PRO A 248 3.94 14.15 -1.48
CA PRO A 248 4.32 14.39 -2.87
C PRO A 248 5.06 13.20 -3.50
N GLY A 249 4.72 12.89 -4.76
CA GLY A 249 5.38 11.85 -5.57
C GLY A 249 5.20 10.40 -5.08
N ARG A 250 4.55 10.15 -3.94
CA ARG A 250 4.38 8.79 -3.41
C ARG A 250 3.35 7.99 -4.19
N ARG A 251 3.58 6.68 -4.26
CA ARG A 251 2.73 5.71 -4.97
C ARG A 251 1.27 5.71 -4.48
N GLY A 252 1.05 5.79 -3.17
CA GLY A 252 -0.29 5.75 -2.57
C GLY A 252 -1.05 7.07 -2.58
N SER A 253 -0.36 8.19 -2.82
CA SER A 253 -0.95 9.53 -2.75
C SER A 253 -1.88 9.82 -3.92
N LEU A 254 -2.79 10.76 -3.76
CA LEU A 254 -3.65 11.27 -4.84
C LEU A 254 -3.91 12.76 -4.63
N SER A 255 -3.93 13.60 -5.67
CA SER A 255 -4.26 15.02 -5.46
C SER A 255 -5.74 15.18 -5.07
N ILE A 256 -6.58 14.35 -5.70
CA ILE A 256 -7.99 14.12 -5.36
C ILE A 256 -8.29 12.62 -5.43
N ASP A 257 -9.17 12.13 -4.57
CA ASP A 257 -9.70 10.78 -4.66
C ASP A 257 -10.63 10.60 -5.88
N ASP A 258 -11.15 9.39 -6.08
CA ASP A 258 -11.99 9.07 -7.24
C ASP A 258 -13.45 9.57 -7.12
N GLU A 259 -13.73 10.34 -6.06
CA GLU A 259 -14.98 11.06 -5.86
C GLU A 259 -14.79 12.59 -5.88
N GLY A 260 -13.56 13.05 -6.12
CA GLY A 260 -13.22 14.46 -6.24
C GLY A 260 -12.91 15.16 -4.92
N THR A 261 -12.78 14.41 -3.83
CA THR A 261 -12.37 14.94 -2.53
C THR A 261 -10.85 15.12 -2.51
N PRO A 262 -10.31 16.31 -2.20
CA PRO A 262 -8.88 16.45 -1.95
C PRO A 262 -8.43 15.45 -0.87
N THR A 263 -7.28 14.81 -1.07
CA THR A 263 -6.76 13.91 -0.04
C THR A 263 -6.26 14.67 1.17
N GLU A 264 -6.28 14.00 2.32
CA GLU A 264 -5.91 14.57 3.60
C GLU A 264 -4.92 13.66 4.34
N ASN A 265 -4.30 14.22 5.39
CA ASN A 265 -3.63 13.42 6.41
C ASN A 265 -4.65 13.08 7.50
N THR A 266 -5.22 11.88 7.40
CA THR A 266 -6.24 11.39 8.31
C THR A 266 -5.59 10.69 9.50
N VAL A 267 -5.67 11.30 10.68
CA VAL A 267 -5.23 10.67 11.93
C VAL A 267 -6.23 9.59 12.33
N LEU A 268 -5.80 8.32 12.26
CA LEU A 268 -6.63 7.16 12.58
C LEU A 268 -6.54 6.81 14.05
N ILE A 269 -5.33 6.73 14.58
CA ILE A 269 -5.06 6.45 16.00
C ILE A 269 -4.09 7.53 16.49
N GLU A 270 -4.36 8.12 17.64
CA GLU A 270 -3.49 9.12 18.26
C GLU A 270 -3.21 8.74 19.71
N ASN A 271 -1.94 8.53 20.04
CA ASN A 271 -1.49 8.09 21.37
C ASN A 271 -2.30 6.90 21.90
N GLY A 272 -2.55 5.94 21.01
CA GLY A 272 -3.30 4.72 21.27
C GLY A 272 -4.83 4.86 21.22
N ILE A 273 -5.38 6.05 21.04
CA ILE A 273 -6.83 6.31 21.01
C ILE A 273 -7.33 6.34 19.57
N LEU A 274 -8.38 5.57 19.27
CA LEU A 274 -9.04 5.58 17.97
C LEU A 274 -9.74 6.93 17.73
N ARG A 275 -9.37 7.63 16.66
CA ARG A 275 -9.88 8.98 16.34
C ARG A 275 -11.00 8.97 15.30
N GLY A 276 -10.98 8.03 14.37
CA GLY A 276 -11.97 7.98 13.29
C GLY A 276 -11.69 6.88 12.29
N TYR A 277 -12.32 7.01 11.13
CA TYR A 277 -12.27 6.04 10.04
C TYR A 277 -11.96 6.76 8.72
N MET A 278 -11.39 6.04 7.77
CA MET A 278 -11.25 6.48 6.37
C MET A 278 -12.62 6.43 5.68
N GLN A 279 -12.99 7.47 4.94
CA GLN A 279 -14.33 7.61 4.37
C GLN A 279 -14.31 7.91 2.87
N ASP A 280 -15.27 7.32 2.19
CA ASP A 280 -15.82 7.80 0.92
C ASP A 280 -17.05 8.69 1.21
N ARG A 281 -17.63 9.32 0.20
CA ARG A 281 -18.80 10.21 0.35
C ARG A 281 -20.03 9.47 0.84
N LEU A 282 -20.26 8.23 0.40
CA LEU A 282 -21.44 7.44 0.79
C LEU A 282 -21.41 7.09 2.29
N ASN A 283 -20.31 6.53 2.77
CA ASN A 283 -20.20 6.11 4.17
C ASN A 283 -20.04 7.32 5.09
N ALA A 284 -19.35 8.39 4.66
CA ALA A 284 -19.33 9.66 5.38
C ALA A 284 -20.74 10.19 5.63
N HIS A 285 -21.57 10.25 4.58
CA HIS A 285 -22.95 10.71 4.69
C HIS A 285 -23.78 9.84 5.65
N LEU A 286 -23.71 8.51 5.51
CA LEU A 286 -24.47 7.58 6.35
C LEU A 286 -24.02 7.58 7.82
N MET A 287 -22.76 7.91 8.09
CA MET A 287 -22.21 8.02 9.44
C MET A 287 -22.28 9.44 10.02
N GLY A 288 -22.75 10.42 9.25
CA GLY A 288 -22.83 11.83 9.68
C GLY A 288 -21.48 12.51 9.88
N VAL A 289 -20.44 12.08 9.13
CA VAL A 289 -19.08 12.63 9.19
C VAL A 289 -18.65 13.22 7.84
N LYS A 290 -17.46 13.80 7.76
CA LYS A 290 -16.92 14.34 6.51
C LYS A 290 -16.21 13.25 5.69
N PRO A 291 -16.20 13.35 4.35
CA PRO A 291 -15.26 12.60 3.51
C PRO A 291 -13.81 12.93 3.89
N THR A 292 -12.89 11.98 3.69
CA THR A 292 -11.47 12.10 4.11
C THR A 292 -10.49 11.97 2.94
N GLY A 293 -10.99 11.95 1.70
CA GLY A 293 -10.16 11.71 0.52
C GLY A 293 -9.75 10.25 0.33
N ASN A 294 -10.56 9.31 0.81
CA ASN A 294 -10.31 7.87 0.73
C ASN A 294 -11.30 7.14 -0.19
N GLY A 295 -12.16 7.84 -0.93
CA GLY A 295 -13.08 7.25 -1.89
C GLY A 295 -12.37 6.85 -3.17
N ARG A 296 -11.83 5.62 -3.24
CA ARG A 296 -11.00 5.15 -4.36
C ARG A 296 -11.65 4.00 -5.12
N ARG A 297 -11.40 3.93 -6.42
CA ARG A 297 -11.79 2.83 -7.31
C ARG A 297 -10.61 2.38 -8.18
N GLU A 298 -10.62 1.13 -8.62
CA GLU A 298 -9.61 0.62 -9.56
C GLU A 298 -9.70 1.29 -10.93
N SER A 299 -10.92 1.41 -11.47
CA SER A 299 -11.14 2.01 -12.79
C SER A 299 -12.56 2.57 -12.93
N TYR A 300 -12.87 3.13 -14.11
CA TYR A 300 -14.22 3.62 -14.42
C TYR A 300 -15.29 2.52 -14.38
N ALA A 301 -14.90 1.25 -14.46
CA ALA A 301 -15.78 0.07 -14.42
C ALA A 301 -16.06 -0.43 -13.00
N HIS A 302 -15.60 0.29 -11.97
CA HIS A 302 -15.73 -0.10 -10.58
C HIS A 302 -16.33 0.99 -9.71
N LEU A 303 -17.01 0.56 -8.64
CA LEU A 303 -17.54 1.45 -7.62
C LEU A 303 -16.41 1.92 -6.69
N PRO A 304 -16.36 3.22 -6.34
CA PRO A 304 -15.47 3.68 -5.29
C PRO A 304 -15.96 3.20 -3.92
N MET A 305 -15.02 3.02 -3.02
CA MET A 305 -15.24 2.66 -1.61
C MET A 305 -14.12 3.27 -0.75
N PRO A 306 -14.25 3.30 0.59
CA PRO A 306 -13.16 3.74 1.45
C PRO A 306 -11.95 2.82 1.28
N ARG A 307 -10.79 3.41 0.96
CA ARG A 307 -9.51 2.75 0.71
C ARG A 307 -8.35 3.59 1.27
N MET A 308 -7.33 2.90 1.78
CA MET A 308 -6.07 3.51 2.23
C MET A 308 -5.33 4.26 1.11
N THR A 309 -4.45 5.19 1.50
CA THR A 309 -3.50 5.91 0.64
C THR A 309 -2.07 5.53 1.02
N ASN A 310 -1.42 6.26 1.93
CA ASN A 310 -0.15 5.90 2.55
C ASN A 310 -0.36 5.75 4.07
N THR A 311 -0.44 4.51 4.56
CA THR A 311 -0.75 4.23 5.96
C THR A 311 0.53 3.99 6.75
N TYR A 312 0.81 4.82 7.76
CA TYR A 312 2.05 4.67 8.54
C TYR A 312 1.95 5.13 10.00
N MET A 313 2.87 4.62 10.82
CA MET A 313 3.06 5.05 12.20
C MET A 313 4.08 6.18 12.30
N LEU A 314 3.77 7.20 13.10
CA LEU A 314 4.71 8.29 13.39
C LEU A 314 5.93 7.80 14.19
N PRO A 315 7.11 8.42 14.04
CA PRO A 315 8.29 8.04 14.80
C PRO A 315 8.10 8.27 16.31
N GLY A 316 8.63 7.35 17.10
CA GLY A 316 8.79 7.47 18.53
C GLY A 316 10.14 8.09 18.90
N GLN A 317 10.66 7.71 20.07
CA GLN A 317 11.89 8.27 20.63
C GLN A 317 13.03 7.26 20.78
N SER A 318 12.75 5.96 20.61
CA SER A 318 13.77 4.92 20.86
C SER A 318 14.77 4.88 19.71
N ASP A 319 16.04 4.63 20.02
CA ASP A 319 17.01 4.25 19.01
C ASP A 319 16.72 2.80 18.54
N PRO A 320 16.63 2.50 17.23
CA PRO A 320 16.48 1.14 16.72
C PRO A 320 17.45 0.11 17.33
N GLU A 321 18.69 0.52 17.60
CA GLU A 321 19.68 -0.35 18.24
C GLU A 321 19.34 -0.63 19.71
N GLU A 322 18.73 0.32 20.42
CA GLU A 322 18.22 0.11 21.79
C GLU A 322 17.04 -0.86 21.79
N ILE A 323 16.15 -0.76 20.79
CA ILE A 323 15.03 -1.69 20.64
C ILE A 323 15.55 -3.13 20.51
N ILE A 324 16.52 -3.37 19.63
CA ILE A 324 17.15 -4.69 19.45
C ILE A 324 17.85 -5.14 20.74
N ARG A 325 18.64 -4.27 21.37
CA ARG A 325 19.37 -4.57 22.62
C ARG A 325 18.44 -4.95 23.77
N SER A 326 17.20 -4.47 23.76
CA SER A 326 16.19 -4.77 24.79
C SER A 326 15.63 -6.21 24.73
N VAL A 327 15.93 -6.97 23.68
CA VAL A 327 15.34 -8.30 23.45
C VAL A 327 16.34 -9.40 23.81
N SER A 328 16.03 -10.19 24.84
CA SER A 328 16.86 -11.31 25.27
C SER A 328 16.78 -12.51 24.31
N LYS A 329 15.58 -12.86 23.85
CA LYS A 329 15.33 -13.87 22.83
C LYS A 329 14.09 -13.48 22.03
N GLY A 330 14.20 -13.41 20.71
CA GLY A 330 13.08 -13.04 19.85
C GLY A 330 13.42 -13.11 18.36
N LEU A 331 12.59 -12.45 17.56
CA LEU A 331 12.74 -12.39 16.12
C LEU A 331 12.91 -10.93 15.67
N TYR A 332 13.86 -10.64 14.80
CA TYR A 332 13.92 -9.41 14.02
C TYR A 332 13.44 -9.70 12.61
N ALA A 333 12.27 -9.17 12.23
CA ALA A 333 11.73 -9.31 10.89
C ALA A 333 11.95 -8.01 10.11
N ARG A 334 12.94 -8.04 9.21
CA ARG A 334 13.38 -6.88 8.45
C ARG A 334 12.50 -6.60 7.24
N ASN A 335 12.00 -7.66 6.61
CA ASN A 335 11.20 -7.52 5.39
C ASN A 335 10.10 -8.57 5.32
N PHE A 336 9.08 -8.27 4.52
CA PHE A 336 7.87 -9.06 4.37
C PHE A 336 7.54 -9.30 2.90
N GLY A 337 6.81 -10.39 2.64
CA GLY A 337 6.14 -10.59 1.36
C GLY A 337 4.84 -9.79 1.34
N GLY A 338 3.71 -10.50 1.39
CA GLY A 338 2.38 -9.92 1.56
C GLY A 338 1.74 -10.32 2.90
N GLY A 339 0.51 -9.85 3.08
CA GLY A 339 -0.34 -10.16 4.23
C GLY A 339 -1.80 -10.35 3.81
N GLN A 340 -2.61 -10.76 4.78
CA GLN A 340 -4.06 -10.85 4.64
C GLN A 340 -4.71 -10.67 6.02
N VAL A 341 -5.86 -10.01 6.05
CA VAL A 341 -6.69 -9.84 7.25
C VAL A 341 -8.12 -10.36 7.04
N ASP A 342 -8.65 -10.99 8.08
CA ASP A 342 -10.09 -11.14 8.30
C ASP A 342 -10.55 -10.02 9.24
N ILE A 343 -11.16 -8.99 8.66
CA ILE A 343 -11.65 -7.80 9.36
C ILE A 343 -12.74 -8.08 10.41
N THR A 344 -13.45 -9.21 10.30
CA THR A 344 -14.56 -9.54 11.19
C THR A 344 -14.01 -10.10 12.50
N SER A 345 -13.11 -11.10 12.39
CA SER A 345 -12.44 -11.65 13.56
C SER A 345 -11.27 -10.78 14.04
N GLY A 346 -10.81 -9.84 13.20
CA GLY A 346 -9.61 -9.03 13.40
C GLY A 346 -8.32 -9.82 13.25
N LYS A 347 -8.34 -11.09 12.80
CA LYS A 347 -7.13 -11.89 12.66
C LYS A 347 -6.39 -11.51 11.39
N PHE A 348 -5.08 -11.33 11.49
CA PHE A 348 -4.22 -11.09 10.33
C PHE A 348 -3.07 -12.08 10.29
N VAL A 349 -2.54 -12.26 9.08
CA VAL A 349 -1.32 -13.01 8.81
C VAL A 349 -0.44 -12.23 7.85
N PHE A 350 0.88 -12.30 8.04
CA PHE A 350 1.84 -11.84 7.04
C PHE A 350 3.12 -12.64 7.13
N SER A 351 3.81 -12.81 6.01
CA SER A 351 4.96 -13.71 5.91
C SER A 351 6.25 -12.92 5.81
N ALA A 352 7.17 -13.13 6.78
CA ALA A 352 8.49 -12.52 6.71
C ALA A 352 9.23 -13.05 5.46
N SER A 353 9.77 -12.15 4.64
CA SER A 353 10.63 -12.50 3.51
C SER A 353 12.12 -12.43 3.89
N GLU A 354 12.42 -11.83 5.06
CA GLU A 354 13.74 -11.79 5.67
C GLU A 354 13.59 -11.62 7.19
N ALA A 355 14.10 -12.58 7.94
CA ALA A 355 14.06 -12.56 9.40
C ALA A 355 15.33 -13.14 10.03
N TYR A 356 15.59 -12.73 11.26
CA TYR A 356 16.75 -13.12 12.05
C TYR A 356 16.34 -13.43 13.49
N LEU A 357 17.11 -14.28 14.16
CA LEU A 357 17.01 -14.37 15.61
C LEU A 357 17.63 -13.14 16.28
N ILE A 358 17.03 -12.73 17.40
CA ILE A 358 17.66 -11.85 18.37
C ILE A 358 18.01 -12.70 19.59
N GLU A 359 19.29 -12.70 19.99
CA GLU A 359 19.79 -13.42 21.14
C GLU A 359 20.70 -12.49 21.97
N ASN A 360 20.37 -12.31 23.24
CA ASN A 360 21.07 -11.42 24.18
C ASN A 360 21.27 -10.00 23.64
N GLY A 361 20.21 -9.44 23.05
CA GLY A 361 20.21 -8.08 22.52
C GLY A 361 20.98 -7.90 21.20
N LYS A 362 21.25 -8.98 20.47
CA LYS A 362 21.98 -8.95 19.20
C LYS A 362 21.26 -9.72 18.13
N ILE A 363 21.21 -9.18 16.91
CA ILE A 363 20.81 -9.94 15.72
C ILE A 363 21.88 -11.00 15.47
N THR A 364 21.48 -12.27 15.38
CA THR A 364 22.40 -13.40 15.18
C THR A 364 22.22 -14.03 13.80
N ARG A 365 21.60 -15.21 13.72
CA ARG A 365 21.49 -15.98 12.48
C ARG A 365 20.19 -15.66 11.73
N PRO A 366 20.23 -15.67 10.39
CA PRO A 366 19.01 -15.60 9.59
C PRO A 366 18.18 -16.87 9.76
N VAL A 367 16.86 -16.69 9.65
CA VAL A 367 15.88 -17.78 9.68
C VAL A 367 14.94 -17.67 8.50
N LYS A 368 14.41 -18.82 8.07
CA LYS A 368 13.45 -18.89 6.98
C LYS A 368 12.24 -18.03 7.31
N GLY A 369 11.62 -17.50 6.26
CA GLY A 369 10.37 -16.76 6.39
C GLY A 369 9.34 -17.54 7.20
N ALA A 370 8.79 -16.90 8.23
CA ALA A 370 7.73 -17.45 9.06
C ALA A 370 6.47 -16.59 8.92
N THR A 371 5.31 -17.23 8.96
CA THR A 371 4.03 -16.53 9.03
C THR A 371 3.85 -15.98 10.43
N LEU A 372 3.69 -14.67 10.54
CA LEU A 372 3.34 -13.99 11.78
C LEU A 372 1.83 -13.87 11.86
N ILE A 373 1.26 -14.26 13.01
CA ILE A 373 -0.18 -14.33 13.23
C ILE A 373 -0.52 -13.48 14.45
N GLY A 374 -1.51 -12.60 14.29
CA GLY A 374 -1.99 -11.77 15.38
C GLY A 374 -3.46 -11.38 15.23
N ASN A 375 -3.89 -10.51 16.14
CA ASN A 375 -5.22 -9.90 16.13
C ASN A 375 -5.05 -8.38 16.11
N GLY A 376 -5.71 -7.71 15.17
CA GLY A 376 -5.56 -6.28 14.90
C GLY A 376 -5.81 -5.38 16.11
N PRO A 377 -6.99 -5.47 16.74
CA PRO A 377 -7.30 -4.76 17.99
C PRO A 377 -6.32 -4.98 19.15
N ASP A 378 -5.61 -6.12 19.19
CA ASP A 378 -4.74 -6.52 20.30
C ASP A 378 -3.26 -6.23 20.02
N VAL A 379 -2.78 -6.43 18.78
CA VAL A 379 -1.33 -6.42 18.47
C VAL A 379 -0.67 -5.08 18.79
N LEU A 380 -1.36 -3.97 18.51
CA LEU A 380 -0.80 -2.64 18.75
C LEU A 380 -0.81 -2.28 20.24
N THR A 381 -1.61 -2.96 21.07
CA THR A 381 -1.57 -2.79 22.53
C THR A 381 -0.30 -3.40 23.15
N LYS A 382 0.34 -4.32 22.42
CA LYS A 382 1.59 -5.00 22.81
C LYS A 382 2.85 -4.30 22.29
N VAL A 383 2.70 -3.13 21.65
CA VAL A 383 3.83 -2.32 21.18
C VAL A 383 4.45 -1.60 22.38
N SER A 384 5.67 -2.00 22.75
CA SER A 384 6.37 -1.51 23.94
C SER A 384 7.49 -0.52 23.62
N MET A 385 7.97 -0.46 22.37
CA MET A 385 8.95 0.53 21.91
C MET A 385 8.67 0.92 20.46
N VAL A 386 8.84 2.21 20.16
CA VAL A 386 8.71 2.79 18.82
C VAL A 386 9.95 3.62 18.52
N GLY A 387 10.59 3.29 17.39
CA GLY A 387 11.84 3.86 16.94
C GLY A 387 11.71 5.27 16.37
N ASN A 388 12.83 5.97 16.27
CA ASN A 388 12.92 7.32 15.68
C ASN A 388 13.27 7.31 14.17
N ASP A 389 13.27 6.15 13.54
CA ASP A 389 13.77 5.87 12.19
C ASP A 389 12.63 5.61 11.18
N MET A 390 11.55 6.40 11.23
CA MET A 390 10.38 6.18 10.35
C MET A 390 10.77 6.19 8.87
N GLN A 391 10.36 5.13 8.17
CA GLN A 391 10.45 5.02 6.72
C GLN A 391 9.12 4.55 6.15
N LEU A 392 8.83 5.00 4.93
CA LEU A 392 7.80 4.44 4.06
C LEU A 392 8.43 3.42 3.11
N ASP A 393 7.61 2.55 2.52
CA ASP A 393 8.06 1.66 1.48
C ASP A 393 8.60 2.40 0.24
N SER A 394 9.34 1.66 -0.58
CA SER A 394 9.99 2.16 -1.79
C SER A 394 9.04 2.42 -2.96
N GLY A 395 7.74 2.17 -2.81
CA GLY A 395 6.71 2.31 -3.85
C GLY A 395 6.37 0.97 -4.51
N VAL A 396 6.11 -0.07 -3.70
CA VAL A 396 5.78 -1.41 -4.17
C VAL A 396 4.36 -1.86 -3.83
N GLY A 397 3.69 -1.18 -2.89
CA GLY A 397 2.39 -1.57 -2.35
C GLY A 397 1.25 -1.63 -3.38
N THR A 398 0.50 -2.72 -3.36
CA THR A 398 -0.77 -2.88 -4.06
C THR A 398 -1.76 -3.53 -3.09
N CYS A 399 -2.90 -2.88 -2.88
CA CYS A 399 -3.93 -3.32 -1.93
C CYS A 399 -5.13 -3.87 -2.69
N GLY A 400 -5.63 -5.03 -2.29
CA GLY A 400 -6.83 -5.68 -2.85
C GLY A 400 -8.02 -5.58 -1.89
N LYS A 401 -9.19 -5.15 -2.38
CA LYS A 401 -10.46 -5.18 -1.62
C LYS A 401 -11.63 -5.34 -2.59
N ASP A 402 -12.55 -6.27 -2.31
CA ASP A 402 -13.71 -6.56 -3.15
C ASP A 402 -13.36 -6.75 -4.64
N GLY A 403 -12.25 -7.45 -4.91
CA GLY A 403 -11.74 -7.69 -6.25
C GLY A 403 -11.01 -6.51 -6.90
N GLN A 404 -10.93 -5.35 -6.23
CA GLN A 404 -10.27 -4.14 -6.75
C GLN A 404 -8.84 -3.96 -6.20
N SER A 405 -7.89 -3.72 -7.09
CA SER A 405 -6.48 -3.44 -6.81
C SER A 405 -6.16 -1.97 -6.97
N VAL A 406 -5.57 -1.34 -5.95
CA VAL A 406 -5.13 0.07 -6.01
C VAL A 406 -3.71 0.24 -5.46
N PRO A 407 -2.92 1.20 -5.98
CA PRO A 407 -1.60 1.50 -5.44
C PRO A 407 -1.72 2.13 -4.05
N VAL A 408 -0.92 1.65 -3.09
CA VAL A 408 -0.87 2.15 -1.71
C VAL A 408 0.57 2.29 -1.26
N GLY A 409 0.78 3.04 -0.17
CA GLY A 409 2.02 3.06 0.58
C GLY A 409 1.82 2.52 1.99
N VAL A 410 2.88 1.96 2.58
CA VAL A 410 2.91 1.58 4.00
C VAL A 410 4.20 2.06 4.64
N GLY A 411 4.19 2.29 5.94
CA GLY A 411 5.39 2.71 6.66
C GLY A 411 5.31 2.53 8.16
N GLN A 412 6.47 2.46 8.78
CA GLN A 412 6.63 2.51 10.22
C GLN A 412 8.10 2.78 10.55
N PRO A 413 8.42 3.25 11.76
CA PRO A 413 9.76 3.09 12.34
C PRO A 413 9.99 1.62 12.75
N THR A 414 11.20 1.33 13.18
CA THR A 414 11.49 0.08 13.90
C THR A 414 10.61 0.02 15.15
N LEU A 415 9.94 -1.10 15.42
CA LEU A 415 9.08 -1.25 16.59
C LEU A 415 9.18 -2.62 17.24
N LYS A 416 8.88 -2.70 18.53
CA LYS A 416 8.89 -3.94 19.32
C LYS A 416 7.50 -4.33 19.77
N ILE A 417 7.13 -5.58 19.50
CA ILE A 417 5.89 -6.23 19.92
C ILE A 417 6.25 -7.32 20.91
N ASP A 418 5.76 -7.21 22.14
CA ASP A 418 6.16 -8.11 23.24
C ASP A 418 5.63 -9.54 23.09
N GLY A 419 4.55 -9.74 22.32
CA GLY A 419 3.96 -11.06 22.10
C GLY A 419 3.22 -11.20 20.78
N LEU A 420 3.89 -11.82 19.80
CA LEU A 420 3.32 -12.18 18.49
C LEU A 420 3.62 -13.66 18.19
N THR A 421 2.66 -14.35 17.58
CA THR A 421 2.82 -15.77 17.23
C THR A 421 3.63 -15.89 15.94
N VAL A 422 4.74 -16.63 16.02
CA VAL A 422 5.62 -16.96 14.88
C VAL A 422 5.36 -18.41 14.44
N GLY A 423 4.98 -18.57 13.17
CA GLY A 423 4.70 -19.87 12.54
C GLY A 423 5.95 -20.53 11.96
N GLY A 424 6.98 -20.77 12.78
CA GLY A 424 8.17 -21.53 12.40
C GLY A 424 8.03 -23.04 12.61
N THR A 425 9.10 -23.79 12.29
CA THR A 425 9.20 -25.24 12.51
C THR A 425 10.28 -25.64 13.50
N GLY A 426 11.16 -24.70 13.89
CA GLY A 426 12.21 -24.91 14.87
C GLY A 426 11.65 -24.93 16.29
N VAL A 427 12.07 -25.92 17.07
CA VAL A 427 11.70 -26.11 18.49
C VAL A 427 12.51 -25.19 19.40
#